data_AF-A0A6A3HQ12-F1
#
_entry.id   AF-A0A6A3HQ12-F1
#
_cell.length_a   1.000
_cell.length_b   1.000
_cell.length_c   1.000
_cell.angle_alpha   90.00
_cell.angle_beta   90.00
_cell.angle_gamma   90.00
#
_symmetry.space_group_name_H-M   'P 1'
#
loop_
_entity.id
_entity.type
_entity.pdbx_description
1 polymer ?
#
loop_
_entity_poly.entity_id
_entity_poly.type
_entity_poly.pdbx_seq_one_letter_code
_entity_poly.pdbx_strand_id
1 'polypeptide(L)'
;MSLYGLLRRWDPEWRMRRLLEAVEQLLITPDEELIAEFEADTAQMLHGGGVDTRTAITSIIASAKSKSARHPRVITLECITAYRSNREAFTRDAQRLTLQCAVQHQQHVAMSHDT
;
A
#
# COMPACT_ATOMS: atom_id res chain seq x y z
N MET A 1 28.13 -7.33 2.56
CA MET A 1 27.51 -7.31 1.21
C MET A 1 26.24 -6.48 1.29
N SER A 2 26.02 -5.49 0.42
CA SER A 2 24.85 -4.61 0.52
C SER A 2 23.58 -5.30 0.00
N LEU A 3 22.43 -4.99 0.59
CA LEU A 3 21.09 -5.43 0.16
C LEU A 3 20.82 -5.16 -1.33
N TYR A 4 21.47 -4.14 -1.90
CA TYR A 4 21.41 -3.80 -3.33
C TYR A 4 22.15 -4.80 -4.24
N GLY A 5 23.16 -5.51 -3.74
CA GLY A 5 23.90 -6.53 -4.50
C GLY A 5 23.15 -7.86 -4.67
N LEU A 6 22.29 -8.20 -3.69
CA LEU A 6 21.35 -9.32 -3.78
C LEU A 6 20.16 -9.00 -4.70
N LEU A 7 19.94 -7.71 -4.97
CA LEU A 7 18.78 -7.23 -5.69
C LEU A 7 18.80 -7.70 -7.17
N ARG A 8 19.97 -7.97 -7.76
CA ARG A 8 20.08 -8.45 -9.15
C ARG A 8 20.07 -9.98 -9.31
N ARG A 9 20.06 -10.76 -8.22
CA ARG A 9 20.22 -12.23 -8.28
C ARG A 9 18.97 -13.02 -7.96
N TRP A 10 17.88 -12.37 -7.58
CA TRP A 10 16.62 -13.04 -7.29
C TRP A 10 15.66 -12.86 -8.45
N ASP A 11 15.15 -13.99 -8.93
CA ASP A 11 14.16 -14.07 -10.00
C ASP A 11 12.97 -13.12 -9.69
N PRO A 12 12.52 -12.30 -10.66
CA PRO A 12 11.37 -11.40 -10.49
C PRO A 12 10.14 -12.09 -9.89
N GLU A 13 9.90 -13.36 -10.20
CA GLU A 13 8.79 -14.12 -9.64
C GLU A 13 8.97 -14.40 -8.14
N TRP A 14 10.19 -14.72 -7.71
CA TRP A 14 10.52 -14.93 -6.29
C TRP A 14 10.37 -13.65 -5.47
N ARG A 15 10.72 -12.50 -6.07
CA ARG A 15 10.47 -11.19 -5.48
C ARG A 15 8.99 -10.93 -5.27
N MET A 16 8.19 -11.16 -6.31
CA MET A 16 6.76 -10.93 -6.24
C MET A 16 6.15 -11.86 -5.19
N ARG A 17 6.48 -13.16 -5.21
CA ARG A 17 5.99 -14.12 -4.21
C ARG A 17 6.36 -13.72 -2.78
N ARG A 18 7.60 -13.33 -2.49
CA ARG A 18 8.01 -12.86 -1.15
C ARG A 18 7.31 -11.56 -0.75
N LEU A 19 7.11 -10.64 -1.69
CA LEU A 19 6.35 -9.41 -1.45
C LEU A 19 4.90 -9.74 -1.11
N LEU A 20 4.29 -10.68 -1.84
CA LEU A 20 2.94 -11.15 -1.56
C LEU A 20 2.83 -11.87 -0.21
N GLU A 21 3.79 -12.72 0.15
CA GLU A 21 3.86 -13.35 1.48
C GLU A 21 3.97 -12.30 2.60
N ALA A 22 4.82 -11.29 2.44
CA ALA A 22 4.97 -10.23 3.43
C ALA A 22 3.71 -9.37 3.53
N VAL A 23 3.06 -9.06 2.40
CA VAL A 23 1.77 -8.37 2.36
C VAL A 23 0.69 -9.22 3.01
N GLU A 24 0.62 -10.53 2.73
CA GLU A 24 -0.31 -11.45 3.37
C GLU A 24 -0.11 -11.49 4.88
N GLN A 25 1.14 -11.56 5.38
CA GLN A 25 1.40 -11.51 6.82
C GLN A 25 1.00 -10.19 7.46
N LEU A 26 1.28 -9.06 6.80
CA LEU A 26 0.84 -7.74 7.25
C LEU A 26 -0.70 -7.58 7.22
N LEU A 27 -1.38 -8.28 6.32
CA LEU A 27 -2.85 -8.31 6.25
C LEU A 27 -3.49 -9.24 7.30
N ILE A 28 -2.76 -10.27 7.79
CA ILE A 28 -3.22 -11.22 8.80
C ILE A 28 -3.23 -10.57 10.20
N THR A 29 -2.25 -9.74 10.54
CA THR A 29 -2.25 -8.99 11.79
C THR A 29 -1.65 -7.61 11.53
N PRO A 30 -2.48 -6.57 11.38
CA PRO A 30 -1.97 -5.21 11.29
C PRO A 30 -1.27 -4.86 12.58
N ASP A 31 -0.12 -4.24 12.46
CA ASP A 31 0.54 -3.59 13.58
C ASP A 31 -0.18 -2.26 13.84
N GLU A 32 -1.08 -2.27 14.82
CA GLU A 32 -1.90 -1.10 15.17
C GLU A 32 -1.06 0.05 15.75
N GLU A 33 0.11 -0.24 16.34
CA GLU A 33 1.04 0.80 16.82
C GLU A 33 1.68 1.51 15.62
N LEU A 34 2.18 0.76 14.64
CA LEU A 34 2.69 1.33 13.38
C LEU A 34 1.62 2.12 12.62
N ILE A 35 0.37 1.65 12.61
CA ILE A 35 -0.74 2.39 12.00
C ILE A 35 -0.98 3.70 12.75
N ALA A 36 -1.02 3.67 14.09
CA ALA A 36 -1.23 4.86 14.90
C ALA A 36 -0.10 5.89 14.76
N GLU A 37 1.15 5.45 14.73
CA GLU A 37 2.32 6.31 14.47
C GLU A 37 2.24 6.96 13.09
N PHE A 38 1.94 6.15 12.06
CA PHE A 38 1.79 6.65 10.70
C PHE A 38 0.66 7.69 10.59
N GLU A 39 -0.47 7.45 11.25
CA GLU A 39 -1.63 8.34 11.31
C GLU A 39 -1.27 9.67 11.99
N ALA A 40 -0.61 9.62 13.15
CA ALA A 40 -0.17 10.80 13.89
C ALA A 40 0.84 11.63 13.10
N ASP A 41 1.87 11.00 12.56
CA ASP A 41 2.90 11.66 11.74
C ASP A 41 2.29 12.32 10.51
N THR A 42 1.37 11.62 9.84
CA THR A 42 0.73 12.13 8.63
C THR A 42 -0.23 13.28 8.93
N ALA A 43 -0.97 13.21 10.04
CA ALA A 43 -1.81 14.32 10.51
C ALA A 43 -0.96 15.55 10.83
N GLN A 44 0.13 15.38 11.58
CA GLN A 44 1.06 16.47 11.90
C GLN A 44 1.66 17.10 10.63
N MET A 45 2.08 16.27 9.67
CA MET A 45 2.76 16.73 8.45
C MET A 45 1.82 17.47 7.49
N LEU A 46 0.59 16.97 7.30
CA LEU A 46 -0.30 17.45 6.24
C LEU A 46 -1.38 18.42 6.71
N HIS A 47 -1.78 18.34 7.98
CA HIS A 47 -2.84 19.19 8.54
C HIS A 47 -2.27 20.27 9.47
N GLY A 48 -1.06 20.07 10.01
CA GLY A 48 -0.51 20.87 11.10
C GLY A 48 -1.16 20.48 12.43
N GLY A 49 -0.33 20.42 13.49
CA GLY A 49 -0.78 19.99 14.83
C GLY A 49 -1.90 20.86 15.42
N GLY A 50 -2.51 20.38 16.51
CA GLY A 50 -3.55 21.11 17.25
C GLY A 50 -5.00 20.64 17.01
N VAL A 51 -5.19 19.62 16.18
CA VAL A 51 -6.48 18.92 15.99
C VAL A 51 -6.28 17.44 16.28
N ASP A 52 -7.32 16.75 16.74
CA ASP A 52 -7.25 15.30 16.93
C ASP A 52 -6.94 14.57 15.61
N THR A 53 -6.14 13.51 15.70
CA THR A 53 -5.62 12.76 14.55
C THR A 53 -6.73 12.26 13.62
N ARG A 54 -7.88 11.85 14.18
CA ARG A 54 -8.99 11.27 13.40
C ARG A 54 -9.71 12.33 12.56
N THR A 55 -9.95 13.51 13.13
CA THR A 55 -10.53 14.65 12.43
C THR A 55 -9.58 15.17 11.36
N ALA A 56 -8.28 15.27 11.67
CA ALA A 56 -7.25 15.65 10.71
C ALA A 56 -7.20 14.70 9.51
N ILE A 57 -7.20 13.39 9.73
CA ILE A 57 -7.20 12.37 8.66
C ILE A 57 -8.46 12.49 7.78
N THR A 58 -9.63 12.64 8.40
CA THR A 58 -10.90 12.77 7.66
C THR A 58 -10.86 13.99 6.73
N SER A 59 -10.36 15.13 7.22
CA SER A 59 -10.17 16.36 6.46
C SER A 59 -9.14 16.19 5.32
N ILE A 60 -8.00 15.56 5.61
CA ILE A 60 -6.96 15.23 4.61
C ILE A 60 -7.54 14.39 3.47
N ILE A 61 -8.26 13.30 3.79
CA ILE A 61 -8.86 12.42 2.79
C ILE A 61 -9.91 13.19 1.96
N ALA A 62 -10.80 13.94 2.62
CA ALA A 62 -11.85 14.69 1.94
C ALA A 62 -11.27 15.74 0.96
N SER A 63 -10.22 16.45 1.38
CA SER A 63 -9.57 17.49 0.56
C SER A 63 -8.71 16.94 -0.59
N ALA A 64 -8.26 15.68 -0.49
CA ALA A 64 -7.40 15.06 -1.50
C ALA A 64 -8.15 14.39 -2.66
N LYS A 65 -9.44 14.09 -2.49
CA LYS A 65 -10.28 13.50 -3.56
C LYS A 65 -10.41 14.37 -4.82
N SER A 66 -10.15 15.67 -4.71
CA SER A 66 -10.26 16.63 -5.81
C SER A 66 -8.94 16.90 -6.56
N LYS A 67 -7.81 16.28 -6.16
CA LYS A 67 -6.48 16.58 -6.73
C LYS A 67 -5.99 15.45 -7.65
N SER A 68 -5.50 15.81 -8.84
CA SER A 68 -5.05 14.87 -9.88
C SER A 68 -3.75 14.12 -9.54
N ALA A 69 -2.92 14.66 -8.64
CA ALA A 69 -1.76 13.99 -8.07
C ALA A 69 -1.95 13.85 -6.56
N ARG A 70 -2.16 12.61 -6.09
CA ARG A 70 -2.44 12.32 -4.68
C ARG A 70 -1.15 11.92 -3.96
N HIS A 71 -0.88 12.56 -2.83
CA HIS A 71 0.32 12.28 -2.04
C HIS A 71 0.28 10.82 -1.52
N PRO A 72 1.39 10.04 -1.59
CA PRO A 72 1.39 8.62 -1.21
C PRO A 72 0.82 8.36 0.18
N ARG A 73 1.16 9.19 1.17
CA ARG A 73 0.61 9.05 2.53
C ARG A 73 -0.92 9.17 2.59
N VAL A 74 -1.53 9.99 1.75
CA VAL A 74 -3.00 10.10 1.68
C VAL A 74 -3.62 8.84 1.11
N ILE A 75 -2.99 8.25 0.10
CA ILE A 75 -3.43 6.97 -0.46
C ILE A 75 -3.36 5.89 0.62
N THR A 76 -2.27 5.84 1.39
CA THR A 76 -2.13 4.93 2.52
C THR A 76 -3.21 5.14 3.60
N LEU A 77 -3.54 6.39 3.95
CA LEU A 77 -4.62 6.69 4.90
C LEU A 77 -5.98 6.19 4.41
N GLU A 78 -6.28 6.30 3.11
CA GLU A 78 -7.50 5.74 2.54
C GLU A 78 -7.51 4.22 2.59
N CYS A 79 -6.37 3.57 2.32
CA CYS A 79 -6.25 2.11 2.45
C CYS A 79 -6.49 1.66 3.89
N ILE A 80 -5.89 2.34 4.88
CA ILE A 80 -6.11 2.07 6.31
C ILE A 80 -7.59 2.28 6.67
N THR A 81 -8.19 3.37 6.20
CA THR A 81 -9.62 3.66 6.44
C THR A 81 -10.52 2.59 5.84
N ALA A 82 -10.27 2.18 4.59
CA ALA A 82 -11.01 1.12 3.92
C ALA A 82 -10.85 -0.22 4.64
N TYR A 83 -9.63 -0.58 5.03
CA TYR A 83 -9.31 -1.77 5.82
C TYR A 83 -10.09 -1.81 7.13
N ARG A 84 -10.06 -0.71 7.91
CA ARG A 84 -10.77 -0.61 9.20
C ARG A 84 -12.29 -0.66 9.04
N SER A 85 -12.82 -0.16 7.91
CA SER A 85 -14.27 -0.15 7.66
C SER A 85 -14.82 -1.54 7.29
N ASN A 86 -14.10 -2.29 6.44
CA ASN A 86 -14.49 -3.62 6.00
C ASN A 86 -13.26 -4.43 5.59
N ARG A 87 -12.67 -5.09 6.59
CA ARG A 87 -11.46 -5.90 6.43
C ARG A 87 -11.60 -6.98 5.37
N GLU A 88 -12.73 -7.69 5.35
CA GLU A 88 -12.94 -8.79 4.41
C GLU A 88 -13.04 -8.30 2.97
N ALA A 89 -13.79 -7.24 2.72
CA ALA A 89 -13.90 -6.65 1.39
C ALA A 89 -12.55 -6.12 0.90
N PHE A 90 -11.83 -5.40 1.78
CA PHE A 90 -10.49 -4.90 1.47
C PHE A 90 -9.53 -6.04 1.10
N THR A 91 -9.53 -7.13 1.88
CA THR A 91 -8.65 -8.29 1.61
C THR A 91 -8.99 -8.95 0.27
N ARG A 92 -10.29 -9.15 -0.03
CA ARG A 92 -10.71 -9.71 -1.31
C ARG A 92 -10.32 -8.84 -2.50
N ASP A 93 -10.47 -7.53 -2.38
CA ASP A 93 -10.11 -6.59 -3.45
C ASP A 93 -8.60 -6.51 -3.63
N ALA A 94 -7.82 -6.50 -2.54
CA ALA A 94 -6.36 -6.56 -2.59
C ALA A 94 -5.88 -7.83 -3.31
N GLN A 95 -6.43 -9.00 -2.95
CA GLN A 95 -6.12 -10.27 -3.62
C GLN A 95 -6.48 -10.24 -5.11
N ARG A 96 -7.64 -9.68 -5.48
CA ARG A 96 -8.05 -9.54 -6.88
C ARG A 96 -7.07 -8.67 -7.67
N LEU A 97 -6.69 -7.51 -7.13
CA LEU A 97 -5.74 -6.59 -7.75
C LEU A 97 -4.35 -7.22 -7.90
N THR A 98 -3.86 -7.89 -6.86
CA THR A 98 -2.62 -8.66 -6.89
C THR A 98 -2.61 -9.67 -8.03
N LEU A 99 -3.68 -10.46 -8.18
CA LEU A 99 -3.81 -11.45 -9.26
C LEU A 99 -3.80 -10.78 -10.63
N GLN A 100 -4.52 -9.66 -10.79
CA GLN A 100 -4.54 -8.90 -12.05
C GLN A 100 -3.15 -8.38 -12.42
N CYS A 101 -2.40 -7.83 -11.46
CA CYS A 101 -1.04 -7.36 -11.69
C CYS A 101 -0.09 -8.51 -12.07
N ALA A 102 -0.21 -9.66 -11.42
CA ALA A 102 0.59 -10.83 -11.75
C ALA A 102 0.31 -11.32 -13.20
N VAL A 103 -0.96 -11.37 -13.59
CA VAL A 103 -1.37 -11.75 -14.96
C VAL A 103 -0.88 -10.74 -16.00
N GLN A 104 -1.05 -9.44 -15.74
CA GLN A 104 -0.57 -8.39 -16.64
C GLN A 104 0.95 -8.41 -16.80
N HIS A 105 1.70 -8.67 -15.72
CA HIS A 105 3.15 -8.79 -15.77
C HIS A 105 3.59 -9.98 -16.62
N GLN A 106 2.94 -11.14 -16.48
CA GLN A 106 3.22 -12.32 -17.30
C GLN A 106 2.93 -12.07 -18.79
N GLN A 107 1.84 -11.36 -19.12
CA GLN A 107 1.54 -10.98 -20.50
C GLN A 107 2.57 -10.01 -21.09
N HIS A 108 3.04 -9.03 -20.30
CA HIS A 108 4.07 -8.10 -20.75
C HIS A 108 5.42 -8.79 -20.98
N VAL A 109 5.81 -9.73 -20.11
CA VAL A 109 7.05 -10.52 -20.26
C VAL A 109 6.98 -11.43 -21.48
N ALA A 110 5.84 -12.10 -21.72
CA ALA A 110 5.64 -12.96 -22.89
C ALA A 110 5.78 -12.17 -24.21
N MET A 111 5.19 -10.98 -24.30
CA MET A 111 5.31 -10.13 -25.50
C MET A 111 6.71 -9.51 -25.69
N SER A 112 7.54 -9.45 -24.65
CA SER A 112 8.90 -8.87 -24.71
C SER A 112 9.97 -9.89 -25.14
N HIS A 113 9.64 -11.18 -25.14
CA HIS A 113 10.55 -12.27 -25.55
C HIS A 113 10.34 -12.74 -27.01
N ASP A 114 9.31 -12.24 -27.68
CA ASP A 114 9.00 -12.53 -29.09
C ASP A 114 9.55 -11.47 -30.09
N THR A 115 10.45 -10.59 -29.64
CA THR A 115 11.20 -9.61 -30.46
C THR A 115 12.69 -9.80 -30.30
#